data_AF-A0A315YZ27-F1
#
_entry.id   AF-A0A315YZ27-F1
#
_cell.length_a   1.000
_cell.length_b   1.000
_cell.length_c   1.000
_cell.angle_alpha   90.00
_cell.angle_beta   90.00
_cell.angle_gamma   90.00
#
_symmetry.space_group_name_H-M   'P 1'
#
loop_
_entity.id
_entity.type
_entity.pdbx_description
1 polymer ?
#
loop_
_entity_poly.entity_id
_entity_poly.type
_entity_poly.pdbx_seq_one_letter_code
_entity_poly.pdbx_strand_id
1 'polypeptide(L)'
;MVYKKTVNCNTENLHTLRHFVAETLSKQSVTQEQIDLLVLAVDEVCANRIIHSNHCDPDMDLEVNVKMLNGQICFEIMDEGSCFDPNTYQSPSIEQVIHEKKAGRMGLILVKRIMDDIKVEQHQSKHILKLYKRI
;
A
#
# COMPACT_ATOMS: atom_id res chain seq x y z
N MET A 1 -15.26 -3.30 -11.29
CA MET A 1 -14.60 -2.17 -12.01
C MET A 1 -13.15 -2.09 -11.53
N VAL A 2 -12.22 -1.68 -12.39
CA VAL A 2 -10.79 -1.55 -12.05
C VAL A 2 -10.32 -0.14 -12.38
N TYR A 3 -9.73 0.54 -11.39
CA TYR A 3 -9.08 1.83 -11.54
C TYR A 3 -7.57 1.64 -11.39
N LYS A 4 -6.77 2.38 -12.16
CA LYS A 4 -5.31 2.21 -12.22
C LYS A 4 -4.60 3.56 -12.19
N LYS A 5 -3.50 3.63 -11.44
CA LYS A 5 -2.55 4.74 -11.47
C LYS A 5 -1.11 4.21 -11.42
N THR A 6 -0.26 4.72 -12.31
CA THR A 6 1.19 4.46 -12.30
C THR A 6 1.91 5.78 -12.04
N VAL A 7 2.95 5.73 -11.21
CA VAL A 7 3.86 6.84 -10.90
C VAL A 7 5.29 6.29 -10.84
N ASN A 8 6.30 7.12 -11.09
CA ASN A 8 7.66 6.70 -10.80
C ASN A 8 7.92 6.71 -9.29
N CYS A 9 8.94 5.97 -8.86
CA CYS A 9 9.29 5.77 -7.45
C CYS A 9 10.00 6.98 -6.84
N ASN A 10 9.34 8.14 -6.88
CA ASN A 10 9.69 9.33 -6.12
C ASN A 10 8.64 9.57 -5.03
N THR A 11 9.10 9.86 -3.81
CA THR A 11 8.24 10.11 -2.64
C THR A 11 7.26 11.27 -2.83
N GLU A 12 7.55 12.22 -3.71
CA GLU A 12 6.63 13.32 -4.06
C GLU A 12 5.31 12.79 -4.67
N ASN A 13 5.34 11.63 -5.32
CA ASN A 13 4.16 11.01 -5.90
C ASN A 13 3.25 10.31 -4.89
N LEU A 14 3.65 10.15 -3.63
CA LEU A 14 2.78 9.58 -2.59
C LEU A 14 1.50 10.41 -2.43
N HIS A 15 1.61 11.73 -2.50
CA HIS A 15 0.43 12.60 -2.49
C HIS A 15 -0.53 12.29 -3.66
N THR A 16 0.03 12.08 -4.85
CA THR A 16 -0.74 11.71 -6.06
C THR A 16 -1.47 10.37 -5.89
N LEU A 17 -0.79 9.36 -5.31
CA LEU A 17 -1.39 8.05 -5.04
C LEU A 17 -2.50 8.14 -3.99
N ARG A 18 -2.28 8.88 -2.89
CA ARG A 18 -3.31 9.12 -1.87
C ARG A 18 -4.55 9.77 -2.46
N HIS A 19 -4.37 10.82 -3.25
CA HIS A 19 -5.48 11.51 -3.90
C HIS A 19 -6.24 10.58 -4.85
N PHE A 20 -5.53 9.82 -5.67
CA PHE A 20 -6.13 8.84 -6.58
C PHE A 20 -6.97 7.78 -5.84
N VAL A 21 -6.46 7.22 -4.74
CA VAL A 21 -7.21 6.23 -3.94
C VAL A 21 -8.45 6.87 -3.31
N ALA A 22 -8.31 8.04 -2.68
CA ALA A 22 -9.43 8.73 -2.04
C ALA A 22 -10.54 9.08 -3.04
N GLU A 23 -10.17 9.63 -4.20
CA GLU A 23 -11.11 9.99 -5.28
C GLU A 23 -11.80 8.76 -5.89
N THR A 24 -11.10 7.62 -5.93
CA THR A 24 -11.67 6.36 -6.42
C THR A 24 -12.70 5.80 -5.43
N LEU A 25 -12.39 5.84 -4.13
CA LEU A 25 -13.25 5.32 -3.07
C LEU A 25 -14.46 6.22 -2.79
N SER A 26 -14.34 7.54 -2.96
CA SER A 26 -15.46 8.48 -2.76
C SER A 26 -16.62 8.28 -3.74
N LYS A 27 -16.37 7.59 -4.86
CA LYS A 27 -17.37 7.19 -5.85
C LYS A 27 -18.13 5.92 -5.45
N GLN A 28 -17.81 5.33 -4.30
CA GLN A 28 -18.34 4.07 -3.81
C GLN A 28 -19.11 4.28 -2.49
N SER A 29 -19.85 3.26 -2.06
CA SER A 29 -20.58 3.28 -0.77
C SER A 29 -19.66 2.99 0.42
N VAL A 30 -18.62 3.80 0.60
CA VAL A 30 -17.63 3.71 1.69
C VAL A 30 -17.68 4.99 2.50
N THR A 31 -17.61 4.90 3.83
CA THR A 31 -17.66 6.10 4.69
C THR A 31 -16.35 6.89 4.62
N GLN A 32 -16.38 8.19 4.89
CA GLN A 32 -15.15 9.01 4.89
C GLN A 32 -14.09 8.46 5.86
N GLU A 33 -14.50 8.00 7.05
CA GLU A 33 -13.59 7.38 8.03
C GLU A 33 -12.91 6.12 7.47
N GLN A 34 -13.67 5.27 6.76
CA GLN A 34 -13.10 4.10 6.09
C GLN A 34 -12.16 4.50 4.95
N ILE A 35 -12.49 5.54 4.18
CA ILE A 35 -11.62 6.06 3.12
C ILE A 35 -10.28 6.52 3.71
N ASP A 36 -10.30 7.31 4.79
CA ASP A 36 -9.08 7.84 5.40
C ASP A 36 -8.17 6.71 5.91
N LEU A 37 -8.75 5.68 6.53
CA LEU A 37 -8.02 4.49 6.96
C LEU A 37 -7.44 3.70 5.78
N LEU A 38 -8.22 3.48 4.72
CA LEU A 38 -7.77 2.75 3.55
C LEU A 38 -6.67 3.49 2.79
N VAL A 39 -6.80 4.81 2.65
CA VAL A 39 -5.75 5.67 2.07
C VAL A 39 -4.46 5.56 2.87
N LEU A 40 -4.55 5.60 4.20
CA LEU A 40 -3.40 5.44 5.07
C LEU A 40 -2.72 4.08 4.89
N ALA A 41 -3.49 2.99 4.83
CA ALA A 41 -2.93 1.65 4.61
C ALA A 41 -2.23 1.53 3.25
N VAL A 42 -2.83 2.07 2.18
CA VAL A 42 -2.20 2.05 0.85
C VAL A 42 -0.96 2.95 0.81
N ASP A 43 -1.00 4.13 1.43
CA ASP A 43 0.13 5.08 1.50
C ASP A 43 1.34 4.45 2.19
N GLU A 44 1.14 3.77 3.33
CA GLU A 44 2.20 3.06 4.04
C GLU A 44 2.83 1.96 3.18
N VAL A 45 2.04 1.23 2.41
CA VAL A 45 2.56 0.20 1.51
C VAL A 45 3.33 0.81 0.35
N CYS A 46 2.79 1.86 -0.29
CA CYS A 46 3.45 2.56 -1.39
C CYS A 46 4.76 3.21 -0.93
N ALA A 47 4.78 3.88 0.23
CA ALA A 47 5.99 4.46 0.81
C ALA A 47 7.05 3.38 1.06
N ASN A 48 6.65 2.23 1.59
CA ASN A 48 7.56 1.11 1.78
C ASN A 48 8.14 0.60 0.45
N ARG A 49 7.32 0.50 -0.62
CA ARG A 49 7.82 0.08 -1.94
C ARG A 49 8.80 1.09 -2.52
N ILE A 50 8.44 2.37 -2.54
CA ILE A 50 9.27 3.44 -3.10
C ILE A 50 10.60 3.55 -2.35
N ILE A 51 10.56 3.64 -1.02
CA ILE A 51 11.75 3.93 -0.21
C ILE A 51 12.63 2.69 -0.02
N HIS A 52 12.01 1.56 0.31
CA HIS A 52 12.76 0.37 0.73
C HIS A 52 12.96 -0.66 -0.38
N SER A 53 11.99 -0.84 -1.29
CA SER A 53 12.10 -1.85 -2.36
C SER A 53 12.77 -1.29 -3.63
N ASN A 54 12.49 -0.03 -3.97
CA ASN A 54 12.96 0.66 -5.18
C ASN A 54 13.98 1.78 -4.89
N HIS A 55 14.40 1.98 -3.64
CA HIS A 55 15.46 2.93 -3.26
C HIS A 55 15.26 4.39 -3.74
N CYS A 56 14.00 4.83 -3.86
CA CYS A 56 13.62 6.12 -4.44
C CYS A 56 14.16 6.35 -5.86
N ASP A 57 14.29 5.29 -6.65
CA ASP A 57 14.76 5.36 -8.04
C ASP A 57 13.66 5.88 -8.98
N PRO A 58 13.79 7.09 -9.56
CA PRO A 58 12.79 7.66 -10.43
C PRO A 58 12.68 6.98 -11.81
N ASP A 59 13.59 6.07 -12.15
CA ASP A 59 13.50 5.25 -13.36
C ASP A 59 12.65 3.98 -13.15
N MET A 60 12.29 3.68 -11.89
CA MET A 60 11.41 2.57 -11.52
C MET A 60 9.97 3.03 -11.36
N ASP A 61 9.02 2.19 -11.76
CA ASP A 61 7.59 2.47 -11.66
C ASP A 61 6.91 1.73 -10.50
N LEU A 62 5.93 2.40 -9.90
CA LEU A 62 4.96 1.83 -8.97
C LEU A 62 3.55 1.97 -9.55
N GLU A 63 2.86 0.85 -9.69
CA GLU A 63 1.47 0.78 -10.14
C GLU A 63 0.54 0.44 -8.99
N VAL A 64 -0.54 1.20 -8.85
CA VAL A 64 -1.61 0.96 -7.87
C VAL A 64 -2.93 0.76 -8.61
N ASN A 65 -3.54 -0.40 -8.40
CA ASN A 65 -4.86 -0.73 -8.91
C ASN A 65 -5.87 -0.84 -7.77
N VAL A 66 -7.05 -0.26 -7.97
CA VAL A 66 -8.21 -0.40 -7.06
C VAL A 66 -9.28 -1.20 -7.77
N LYS A 67 -9.58 -2.39 -7.26
CA LYS A 67 -10.58 -3.31 -7.79
C LYS A 67 -11.77 -3.37 -6.84
N MET A 68 -12.93 -3.01 -7.37
CA MET A 68 -14.21 -3.20 -6.68
C MET A 68 -14.73 -4.60 -7.01
N LEU A 69 -14.78 -5.46 -6.00
CA LEU A 69 -15.34 -6.80 -6.01
C LEU A 69 -16.69 -6.78 -5.25
N ASN A 70 -17.51 -7.82 -5.42
CA ASN A 70 -18.78 -7.91 -4.71
C ASN A 70 -18.56 -8.00 -3.19
N GLY A 71 -18.83 -6.91 -2.47
CA GLY A 71 -18.66 -6.80 -1.01
C GLY A 71 -17.20 -6.64 -0.54
N GLN A 72 -16.26 -6.35 -1.45
CA GLN A 72 -14.84 -6.24 -1.09
C GLN A 72 -14.08 -5.27 -2.01
N ILE A 73 -13.10 -4.59 -1.46
CA ILE A 73 -12.11 -3.79 -2.18
C ILE A 73 -10.79 -4.55 -2.18
N CYS A 74 -10.16 -4.62 -3.35
CA CYS A 74 -8.82 -5.15 -3.50
C CYS A 74 -7.90 -4.07 -4.07
N PHE A 75 -6.85 -3.73 -3.33
CA PHE A 75 -5.77 -2.89 -3.80
C PHE A 75 -4.63 -3.77 -4.28
N GLU A 76 -4.13 -3.56 -5.48
CA GLU A 76 -2.92 -4.23 -5.98
C GLU A 76 -1.83 -3.19 -6.17
N ILE A 77 -0.73 -3.35 -5.45
CA ILE A 77 0.46 -2.51 -5.56
C ILE A 77 1.54 -3.34 -6.25
N MET A 78 2.07 -2.85 -7.36
CA MET A 78 2.97 -3.58 -8.23
C MET A 78 4.22 -2.78 -8.59
N ASP A 79 5.37 -3.44 -8.50
CA ASP A 79 6.67 -2.90 -8.86
C ASP A 79 7.63 -4.01 -9.32
N GLU A 80 8.81 -3.61 -9.79
CA GLU A 80 9.91 -4.49 -10.20
C GLU A 80 11.08 -4.44 -9.20
N GLY A 81 10.82 -3.94 -7.99
CA GLY A 81 11.81 -3.81 -6.92
C GLY A 81 12.09 -5.13 -6.21
N SER A 82 12.82 -5.04 -5.10
CA SER A 82 13.09 -6.24 -4.30
C SER A 82 11.82 -6.81 -3.66
N CYS A 83 11.70 -8.14 -3.68
CA CYS A 83 10.58 -8.85 -3.03
C CYS A 83 10.59 -8.60 -1.53
N PHE A 84 9.69 -7.77 -1.04
CA PHE A 84 9.39 -7.65 0.39
C PHE A 84 8.03 -8.30 0.68
N ASP A 85 8.00 -9.29 1.59
CA ASP A 85 6.76 -9.90 2.08
C ASP A 85 6.38 -9.30 3.46
N PRO A 86 5.34 -8.46 3.55
CA PRO A 86 4.85 -7.90 4.81
C PRO A 86 4.45 -8.95 5.86
N ASN A 87 4.10 -10.17 5.43
CA ASN A 87 3.72 -11.26 6.33
C ASN A 87 4.92 -11.85 7.07
N THR A 88 6.09 -11.89 6.43
CA THR A 88 7.35 -12.36 7.03
C THR A 88 8.01 -11.31 7.94
N TYR A 89 7.59 -10.06 7.85
CA TYR A 89 8.09 -9.00 8.72
C TYR A 89 7.66 -9.25 10.17
N GLN A 90 8.58 -9.82 10.96
CA GLN A 90 8.45 -9.90 12.41
C GLN A 90 8.69 -8.50 12.97
N SER A 91 7.61 -7.88 13.44
CA SER A 91 7.72 -6.57 14.07
C SER A 91 8.64 -6.64 15.30
N PRO A 92 9.59 -5.70 15.44
CA PRO A 92 10.20 -5.46 16.75
C PRO A 92 9.09 -5.07 17.74
N SER A 93 9.27 -5.37 19.03
CA SER A 93 8.24 -5.09 20.06
C SER A 93 7.83 -3.61 20.04
N ILE A 94 6.61 -3.28 20.47
CA ILE A 94 6.09 -1.90 20.51
C ILE A 94 7.08 -0.94 21.20
N GLU A 95 7.82 -1.44 22.19
CA GLU A 95 8.88 -0.73 22.92
C GLU A 95 10.05 -0.29 22.03
N GLN A 96 10.45 -1.09 21.04
CA GLN A 96 11.51 -0.77 20.09
C GLN A 96 11.05 0.25 19.02
N VAL A 97 9.76 0.22 18.65
CA VAL A 97 9.16 1.17 17.69
C VAL A 97 9.09 2.59 18.29
N ILE A 98 8.79 2.71 19.58
CA ILE A 98 8.72 4.00 20.29
C ILE A 98 10.12 4.60 20.48
N HIS A 99 11.13 3.76 20.73
CA HIS A 99 12.49 4.24 21.01
C HIS A 99 13.22 4.79 19.77
N GLU A 100 12.91 4.27 18.58
CA GLU A 100 13.68 4.63 17.38
C GLU A 100 13.25 5.93 16.68
N LYS A 101 12.06 6.50 16.97
CA LYS A 101 11.54 7.73 16.30
C LYS A 101 11.74 7.75 14.76
N LYS A 102 11.89 6.60 14.12
CA LYS A 102 12.07 6.48 12.67
C LYS A 102 10.68 6.31 12.06
N ALA A 103 10.26 7.34 11.34
CA ALA A 103 8.96 7.53 10.70
C ALA A 103 8.60 6.50 9.60
N GLY A 104 8.98 5.23 9.74
CA GLY A 104 8.74 4.18 8.74
C GLY A 104 8.46 2.77 9.29
N ARG A 105 8.53 2.53 10.61
CA ARG A 105 8.34 1.16 11.18
C ARG A 105 6.95 0.88 11.76
N MET A 106 6.10 1.90 11.92
CA MET A 106 4.69 1.72 12.34
C MET A 106 3.79 1.20 11.20
N GLY A 107 4.22 1.38 9.95
CA GLY A 107 3.37 1.22 8.75
C GLY A 107 2.73 -0.15 8.59
N LEU A 108 3.52 -1.23 8.55
CA LEU A 108 2.97 -2.56 8.22
C LEU A 108 2.07 -3.16 9.32
N ILE A 109 2.32 -2.82 10.59
CA ILE A 109 1.44 -3.21 11.69
C ILE A 109 0.07 -2.54 11.50
N LEU A 110 0.08 -1.26 11.12
CA LEU A 110 -1.14 -0.52 10.87
C LEU A 110 -1.89 -1.07 9.66
N VAL A 111 -1.18 -1.39 8.57
CA VAL A 111 -1.77 -2.05 7.38
C VAL A 111 -2.45 -3.36 7.77
N LYS A 112 -1.81 -4.20 8.59
CA LYS A 112 -2.39 -5.47 9.09
C LYS A 112 -3.60 -5.26 10.02
N ARG A 113 -3.75 -4.09 10.66
CA ARG A 113 -4.92 -3.77 11.49
C ARG A 113 -6.08 -3.22 10.65
N ILE A 114 -5.78 -2.51 9.57
CA ILE A 114 -6.78 -1.88 8.71
C ILE A 114 -7.34 -2.89 7.70
N MET A 115 -6.46 -3.69 7.08
CA MET A 115 -6.81 -4.64 6.02
C MET A 115 -7.21 -6.00 6.60
N ASP A 116 -8.09 -6.72 5.91
CA ASP A 116 -8.58 -8.02 6.38
C ASP A 116 -7.71 -9.18 5.87
N ASP A 117 -7.05 -9.02 4.71
CA ASP A 117 -6.15 -10.01 4.13
C ASP A 117 -5.05 -9.34 3.30
N ILE A 118 -3.86 -9.94 3.28
CA ILE A 118 -2.68 -9.44 2.56
C ILE A 118 -2.02 -10.63 1.85
N LYS A 119 -1.97 -10.57 0.52
CA LYS A 119 -1.35 -11.60 -0.32
C LYS A 119 -0.18 -11.03 -1.10
N VAL A 120 0.88 -11.81 -1.20
CA VAL A 120 2.04 -11.51 -2.05
C VAL A 120 2.03 -12.50 -3.19
N GLU A 121 2.10 -11.97 -4.40
CA GLU A 121 2.27 -12.75 -5.62
C GLU A 121 3.51 -12.23 -6.36
N GLN A 122 4.17 -13.12 -7.08
CA GLN A 122 5.24 -12.74 -7.99
C GLN A 122 4.89 -13.29 -9.37
N HIS A 123 4.92 -12.41 -10.37
CA HIS A 123 4.71 -12.78 -11.75
C HIS A 123 5.83 -12.20 -12.61
N GLN A 124 6.72 -13.08 -13.09
CA GLN A 124 7.94 -12.69 -13.81
C GLN A 124 8.83 -11.76 -12.96
N SER A 125 9.17 -10.57 -13.46
CA SER A 125 9.92 -9.54 -12.72
C SER A 125 9.07 -8.70 -11.78
N LYS A 126 7.73 -8.86 -11.80
CA LYS A 126 6.82 -8.02 -11.02
C LYS A 126 6.42 -8.65 -9.70
N HIS A 127 6.55 -7.88 -8.64
CA HIS A 127 6.02 -8.16 -7.32
C HIS A 127 4.64 -7.52 -7.20
N ILE A 128 3.66 -8.29 -6.74
CA ILE A 128 2.28 -7.85 -6.61
C ILE A 128 1.85 -8.04 -5.17
N LEU A 129 1.61 -6.94 -4.47
CA LEU A 129 1.06 -6.95 -3.12
C LEU A 129 -0.43 -6.63 -3.19
N LYS A 130 -1.26 -7.59 -2.77
CA LYS A 130 -2.71 -7.47 -2.77
C LYS A 130 -3.23 -7.26 -1.36
N LEU A 131 -3.92 -6.15 -1.15
CA LEU A 131 -4.55 -5.80 0.12
C LEU A 131 -6.07 -5.87 -0.03
N TYR A 132 -6.73 -6.59 0.85
CA TYR A 132 -8.17 -6.81 0.76
C TYR A 132 -8.91 -6.20 1.95
N LYS A 133 -10.05 -5.54 1.68
CA LYS A 133 -10.97 -5.01 2.69
C LYS A 133 -12.42 -5.31 2.36
N ARG A 134 -13.17 -5.92 3.28
CA ARG A 134 -14.62 -6.13 3.16
C ARG A 134 -15.35 -4.82 3.48
N ILE A 135 -16.37 -4.50 2.68
CA ILE A 135 -17.23 -3.31 2.85
C ILE A 135 -18.54 -3.73 3.49
#